data_AF-A0A7C1D502-F1
#
_entry.id   AF-A0A7C1D502-F1
#
_cell.length_a   1.000
_cell.length_b   1.000
_cell.length_c   1.000
_cell.angle_alpha   90.00
_cell.angle_beta   90.00
_cell.angle_gamma   90.00
#
_symmetry.space_group_name_H-M   'P 1'
#
loop_
_entity.id
_entity.type
_entity.pdbx_description
1 polymer ?
#
loop_
_entity_poly.entity_id
_entity_poly.type
_entity_poly.pdbx_seq_one_letter_code
_entity_poly.pdbx_strand_id
1 'polypeptide(L)'
;MDKAGVKMLGVIGDPISHSLSPVMHQFILSREQLPYQYQAFRIKPAQLAVALCSLKKQNFSGINVTLPHKQAVIPLLDKIATEAKAVGAVNTILFQKHGIIGFNTDVKG
;
A
#
# COMPACT_ATOMS: atom_id res chain seq x y z
N MET A 1 0.67 -28.89 3.95
CA MET A 1 0.68 -27.56 4.59
C MET A 1 1.53 -26.67 3.72
N ASP A 2 0.92 -25.87 2.86
CA ASP A 2 1.68 -24.91 2.06
C ASP A 2 2.44 -24.01 3.02
N LYS A 3 3.77 -23.98 2.92
CA LYS A 3 4.58 -22.95 3.57
C LYS A 3 4.20 -21.64 2.90
N ALA A 4 3.12 -21.00 3.38
CA ALA A 4 2.77 -19.65 2.99
C ALA A 4 3.94 -18.77 3.42
N GLY A 5 4.86 -18.48 2.49
CA GLY A 5 6.02 -17.64 2.73
C GLY A 5 5.57 -16.28 3.26
N VAL A 6 6.43 -15.64 4.05
CA VAL A 6 6.21 -14.30 4.60
C VAL A 6 5.76 -13.36 3.49
N LYS A 7 4.61 -12.71 3.67
CA LYS A 7 4.05 -11.75 2.71
C LYS A 7 4.46 -10.33 3.06
N MET A 8 4.53 -9.47 2.06
CA MET A 8 4.97 -8.09 2.24
C MET A 8 3.78 -7.13 2.30
N LEU A 9 3.89 -6.17 3.20
CA LEU A 9 3.11 -4.95 3.27
C LEU A 9 4.08 -3.76 3.31
N GLY A 10 3.57 -2.55 3.13
CA GLY A 10 4.42 -1.38 3.28
C GLY A 10 3.71 -0.06 3.05
N VAL A 11 4.50 0.99 3.00
CA VAL A 11 4.06 2.36 2.69
C VAL A 11 4.98 2.99 1.65
N ILE A 12 4.40 3.70 0.67
CA ILE A 12 5.15 4.47 -0.35
C ILE A 12 4.92 5.98 -0.20
N GLY A 13 5.97 6.76 -0.40
CA GLY A 13 5.93 8.23 -0.36
C GLY A 13 7.27 8.87 -0.72
N ASP A 14 7.30 10.20 -0.78
CA ASP A 14 8.53 10.98 -0.96
C ASP A 14 8.36 12.41 -0.38
N PRO A 15 8.95 12.75 0.77
CA PRO A 15 9.79 11.89 1.61
C PRO A 15 8.98 10.82 2.36
N ILE A 16 9.65 9.73 2.80
CA ILE A 16 9.02 8.63 3.56
C ILE A 16 9.72 8.33 4.90
N SER A 17 10.90 8.91 5.13
CA SER A 17 11.77 8.58 6.27
C SER A 17 11.15 8.85 7.64
N HIS A 18 10.18 9.76 7.72
CA HIS A 18 9.50 10.11 8.98
C HIS A 18 8.17 9.35 9.18
N SER A 19 7.85 8.39 8.32
CA SER A 19 6.65 7.58 8.50
C SER A 19 6.78 6.70 9.73
N LEU A 20 5.82 6.81 10.65
CA LEU A 20 5.69 5.91 11.80
C LEU A 20 4.98 4.60 11.44
N SER A 21 4.38 4.51 10.25
CA SER A 21 3.62 3.35 9.78
C SER A 21 4.40 2.04 9.87
N PRO A 22 5.70 1.95 9.49
CA PRO A 22 6.44 0.70 9.61
C PRO A 22 6.55 0.18 11.03
N VAL A 23 6.84 1.07 11.99
CA VAL A 23 6.97 0.69 13.40
C VAL A 23 5.62 0.23 13.95
N MET A 24 4.56 1.01 13.72
CA MET A 24 3.23 0.71 14.24
C MET A 24 2.65 -0.57 13.63
N HIS A 25 2.69 -0.71 12.31
CA HIS A 25 2.12 -1.89 11.65
C HIS A 25 2.95 -3.13 11.92
N GLN A 26 4.29 -3.05 11.93
CA GLN A 26 5.10 -4.23 12.28
C GLN A 26 4.83 -4.69 13.71
N PHE A 27 4.65 -3.77 14.67
CA PHE A 27 4.28 -4.12 16.03
C PHE A 27 2.95 -4.88 16.09
N ILE A 28 1.91 -4.39 15.41
CA ILE A 28 0.59 -5.04 15.36
C ILE A 28 0.71 -6.43 14.71
N LEU A 29 1.38 -6.54 13.56
CA LEU A 29 1.55 -7.81 12.85
C LEU A 29 2.27 -8.85 13.71
N SER A 30 3.34 -8.44 14.41
CA SER A 30 4.08 -9.31 15.32
C SER A 30 3.23 -9.74 16.52
N ARG A 31 2.46 -8.83 17.12
CA ARG A 31 1.56 -9.15 18.24
C ARG A 31 0.47 -10.14 17.87
N GLU A 32 -0.10 -9.98 16.68
CA GLU A 32 -1.15 -10.87 16.15
C GLU A 32 -0.57 -12.15 15.50
N GLN A 33 0.76 -12.35 15.55
CA GLN A 33 1.46 -13.51 14.97
C GLN A 33 1.16 -13.71 13.48
N LEU A 34 0.91 -12.61 12.77
CA LEU A 34 0.61 -12.63 11.34
C LEU A 34 1.92 -12.72 10.54
N PRO A 35 2.02 -13.61 9.53
CA PRO A 35 3.25 -13.85 8.78
C PRO A 35 3.51 -12.76 7.72
N TYR A 36 3.57 -11.51 8.15
CA TYR A 36 3.80 -10.35 7.30
C TYR A 36 4.98 -9.51 7.79
N GLN A 37 5.68 -8.90 6.83
CA GLN A 37 6.63 -7.83 7.09
C GLN A 37 6.09 -6.52 6.53
N TYR A 38 6.36 -5.43 7.24
CA TYR A 38 5.96 -4.09 6.82
C TYR A 38 7.18 -3.19 6.63
N GLN A 39 7.33 -2.56 5.45
CA GLN A 39 8.46 -1.69 5.13
C GLN A 39 8.05 -0.36 4.51
N ALA A 40 8.93 0.66 4.60
CA ALA A 40 8.77 1.95 3.93
C ALA A 40 9.60 2.01 2.66
N PHE A 41 9.01 2.50 1.58
CA PHE A 41 9.64 2.63 0.27
C PHE A 41 9.58 4.08 -0.20
N ARG A 42 10.76 4.67 -0.41
CA ARG A 42 10.86 6.00 -1.01
C ARG A 42 10.69 5.86 -2.52
N ILE A 43 9.60 6.37 -3.07
CA ILE A 43 9.31 6.31 -4.50
C ILE A 43 9.11 7.72 -5.00
N LYS A 44 9.90 8.16 -5.98
CA LYS A 44 9.71 9.49 -6.60
C LYS A 44 8.45 9.47 -7.48
N PRO A 45 7.74 10.60 -7.68
CA PRO A 45 6.53 10.65 -8.51
C PRO A 45 6.71 10.05 -9.92
N ALA A 46 7.84 10.34 -10.57
CA ALA A 46 8.16 9.80 -11.90
C ALA A 46 8.33 8.27 -11.95
N GLN A 47 8.52 7.61 -10.80
CA GLN A 47 8.73 6.17 -10.69
C GLN A 47 7.48 5.41 -10.23
N LEU A 48 6.39 6.11 -9.91
CA LEU A 48 5.21 5.55 -9.25
C LEU A 48 4.59 4.40 -10.04
N ALA A 49 4.39 4.56 -11.35
CA ALA A 49 3.79 3.54 -12.20
C ALA A 49 4.65 2.26 -12.27
N VAL A 50 5.97 2.42 -12.46
CA VAL A 50 6.92 1.29 -12.49
C VAL A 50 6.98 0.59 -11.14
N ALA A 51 6.95 1.35 -10.04
CA ALA A 51 6.95 0.81 -8.69
C ALA A 51 5.69 -0.03 -8.41
N LEU A 52 4.49 0.48 -8.72
CA LEU A 52 3.24 -0.27 -8.50
C LEU A 52 3.20 -1.57 -9.32
N CYS A 53 3.65 -1.54 -10.57
CA CYS A 53 3.75 -2.75 -11.39
C CYS A 53 4.72 -3.78 -10.79
N SER A 54 5.85 -3.31 -10.26
CA SER A 54 6.85 -4.17 -9.62
C SER A 54 6.32 -4.77 -8.31
N LEU A 55 5.68 -3.97 -7.47
CA LEU A 55 5.08 -4.41 -6.20
C LEU A 55 3.99 -5.48 -6.43
N LYS A 56 3.12 -5.31 -7.43
CA LYS A 56 2.09 -6.29 -7.81
C LYS A 56 2.68 -7.66 -8.21
N LYS A 57 3.86 -7.67 -8.84
CA LYS A 57 4.54 -8.90 -9.28
C LYS A 57 5.31 -9.59 -8.15
N GLN A 58 5.64 -8.85 -7.10
CA GLN A 58 6.33 -9.36 -5.91
C GLN A 58 5.32 -9.92 -4.90
N ASN A 59 5.80 -10.43 -3.78
CA ASN A 59 4.97 -11.05 -2.74
C ASN A 59 4.22 -10.01 -1.85
N PHE A 60 3.82 -8.86 -2.41
CA PHE A 60 3.06 -7.84 -1.69
C PHE A 60 1.57 -8.13 -1.70
N SER A 61 0.97 -8.13 -0.52
CA SER A 61 -0.50 -8.20 -0.39
C SER A 61 -1.15 -6.82 -0.55
N GLY A 62 -0.46 -5.76 -0.17
CA GLY A 62 -0.98 -4.39 -0.24
C GLY A 62 0.07 -3.37 0.13
N ILE A 63 -0.25 -2.09 -0.11
CA ILE A 63 0.63 -0.96 0.20
C ILE A 63 -0.20 0.24 0.63
N ASN A 64 0.23 0.92 1.69
CA ASN A 64 -0.27 2.25 2.02
C ASN A 64 0.40 3.30 1.11
N VAL A 65 -0.33 4.36 0.83
CA VAL A 65 0.08 5.45 -0.04
C VAL A 65 0.01 6.74 0.75
N THR A 66 1.14 7.44 0.86
CA THR A 66 1.19 8.76 1.49
C THR A 66 1.63 9.83 0.47
N LEU A 67 1.81 11.06 0.94
CA LEU A 67 2.23 12.18 0.12
C LEU A 67 3.51 11.85 -0.67
N PRO A 68 3.62 12.33 -1.94
CA PRO A 68 2.62 13.09 -2.71
C PRO A 68 1.68 12.18 -3.54
N HIS A 69 1.68 10.87 -3.31
CA HIS A 69 1.16 9.88 -4.26
C HIS A 69 -0.34 9.63 -4.17
N LYS A 70 -1.03 10.09 -3.12
CA LYS A 70 -2.43 9.72 -2.84
C LYS A 70 -3.40 9.99 -4.01
N GLN A 71 -3.15 11.02 -4.82
CA GLN A 71 -3.94 11.30 -6.02
C GLN A 71 -3.31 10.65 -7.27
N ALA A 72 -1.99 10.70 -7.39
CA ALA A 72 -1.25 10.20 -8.56
C ALA A 72 -1.39 8.69 -8.78
N VAL A 73 -1.74 7.91 -7.75
CA VAL A 73 -2.00 6.47 -7.89
C VAL A 73 -3.33 6.17 -8.59
N ILE A 74 -4.34 7.04 -8.50
CA ILE A 74 -5.71 6.82 -9.01
C ILE A 74 -5.75 6.31 -10.45
N PRO A 75 -5.09 6.95 -11.44
CA PRO A 75 -5.13 6.49 -12.83
C PRO A 75 -4.42 5.14 -13.07
N LEU A 76 -3.73 4.61 -12.06
CA LEU A 76 -2.96 3.36 -12.13
C LEU A 76 -3.71 2.16 -11.53
N LEU A 77 -4.95 2.37 -11.04
CA LEU A 77 -5.74 1.35 -10.34
C LEU A 77 -6.81 0.75 -11.26
N ASP A 78 -7.05 -0.55 -11.10
CA ASP A 78 -8.09 -1.26 -11.85
C ASP A 78 -9.49 -0.95 -11.26
N LYS A 79 -9.56 -0.76 -9.94
CA LYS A 79 -10.80 -0.40 -9.22
C LYS A 79 -10.51 0.57 -8.09
N ILE A 80 -11.50 1.41 -7.78
CA ILE A 80 -11.43 2.38 -6.70
C ILE A 80 -12.74 2.30 -5.92
N ALA A 81 -12.64 2.16 -4.59
CA ALA A 81 -13.79 2.15 -3.69
C ALA A 81 -14.54 3.49 -3.77
N THR A 82 -15.86 3.46 -3.54
CA THR A 82 -16.73 4.63 -3.69
C THR A 82 -16.28 5.79 -2.78
N GLU A 83 -15.85 5.49 -1.56
CA GLU A 83 -15.37 6.49 -0.60
C GLU A 83 -14.07 7.15 -1.11
N ALA A 84 -13.16 6.36 -1.67
CA ALA A 84 -11.92 6.87 -2.24
C ALA A 84 -12.15 7.75 -3.48
N LYS A 85 -13.15 7.40 -4.31
CA LYS A 85 -13.58 8.25 -5.44
C LYS A 85 -14.14 9.58 -4.94
N ALA A 86 -14.98 9.57 -3.90
CA ALA A 86 -15.58 10.78 -3.35
C ALA A 86 -14.53 11.75 -2.77
N VAL A 87 -13.50 11.23 -2.11
CA VAL A 87 -12.39 12.04 -1.58
C VAL A 87 -11.45 12.51 -2.69
N GLY A 88 -11.36 11.77 -3.80
CA GLY A 88 -10.36 12.01 -4.83
C GLY A 88 -8.94 11.63 -4.41
N ALA A 89 -8.78 10.73 -3.44
CA ALA A 89 -7.48 10.27 -2.95
C ALA A 89 -7.54 8.80 -2.49
N VAL A 90 -6.43 8.08 -2.64
CA VAL A 90 -6.25 6.69 -2.20
C VAL A 90 -5.06 6.64 -1.23
N ASN A 91 -5.28 6.09 -0.04
CA ASN A 91 -4.24 5.89 0.98
C ASN A 91 -3.90 4.41 1.20
N THR A 92 -4.65 3.49 0.59
CA THR A 92 -4.50 2.04 0.78
C THR A 92 -4.76 1.33 -0.54
N ILE A 93 -3.85 0.45 -0.93
CA ILE A 93 -3.94 -0.38 -2.14
C ILE A 93 -3.90 -1.84 -1.73
N LEU A 94 -4.82 -2.63 -2.31
CA LEU A 94 -4.85 -4.08 -2.20
C LEU A 94 -4.46 -4.71 -3.54
N PHE A 95 -3.47 -5.61 -3.53
CA PHE A 95 -3.08 -6.39 -4.69
C PHE A 95 -3.86 -7.70 -4.70
N GLN A 96 -4.64 -7.93 -5.76
CA GLN A 96 -5.41 -9.16 -5.97
C GLN A 96 -5.02 -9.83 -7.29
N LYS A 97 -5.36 -11.11 -7.42
CA LYS A 97 -5.13 -11.90 -8.65
C LYS A 97 -5.69 -11.22 -9.91
N HIS A 98 -6.82 -10.52 -9.77
CA HIS A 98 -7.55 -9.89 -10.87
C HIS A 98 -7.37 -8.37 -10.95
N GLY A 99 -6.48 -7.77 -10.15
CA GLY A 99 -6.25 -6.32 -10.23
C GLY A 99 -5.73 -5.65 -8.97
N ILE A 100 -5.59 -4.34 -9.07
CA ILE A 100 -5.19 -3.42 -8.00
C ILE A 100 -6.42 -2.60 -7.59
N ILE A 101 -6.77 -2.66 -6.30
CA ILE A 101 -7.94 -1.94 -5.77
C ILE A 101 -7.48 -0.86 -4.80
N GLY A 102 -7.93 0.37 -5.00
CA GLY A 102 -7.66 1.50 -4.09
C GLY A 102 -8.80 1.79 -3.13
N PHE A 103 -8.42 2.13 -1.91
CA PHE A 103 -9.30 2.52 -0.81
C PHE A 103 -8.79 3.81 -0.16
N ASN A 104 -9.67 4.47 0.57
CA ASN A 104 -9.35 5.59 1.43
C ASN A 104 -9.93 5.33 2.81
N THR A 105 -9.04 5.14 3.79
CA THR A 105 -9.43 4.89 5.18
C THR A 105 -9.47 6.15 6.03
N ASP A 106 -9.09 7.32 5.49
CA ASP A 106 -9.06 8.59 6.23
C ASP A 106 -10.48 9.18 6.42
N VAL A 107 -11.48 8.68 5.67
CA VAL A 107 -12.90 9.15 5.73
C VAL A 107 -13.69 8.47 6.85
N LYS A 108 -13.17 7.37 7.39
CA LYS A 108 -13.77 6.62 8.51
C LYS A 108 -12.99 6.84 9.83
N GLY A 109 -12.08 7.82 9.85
CA GLY A 109 -11.31 8.22 11.03
C GLY A 109 -12.09 9.15 11.94
#